data_AF-A0A9E4P9J0-F1
#
_entry.id   AF-A0A9E4P9J0-F1
#
_cell.length_a   1.000
_cell.length_b   1.000
_cell.length_c   1.000
_cell.angle_alpha   90.00
_cell.angle_beta   90.00
_cell.angle_gamma   90.00
#
_symmetry.space_group_name_H-M   'P 1'
#
loop_
_entity.id
_entity.type
_entity.pdbx_description
1 polymer ?
#
loop_
_entity_poly.entity_id
_entity_poly.type
_entity_poly.pdbx_seq_one_letter_code
_entity_poly.pdbx_strand_id
1 'polypeptide(L)'
;MDRSLASLDGKAAIVTGSAGGIGKGIALGLAAFGANLVIADKDGDTAKATASEIEAMGVQALPLTTDVREFDQVKAMTQATLDRFGGVDILVNNVGGTFREDFVNLSERGWDALIRINLKSVFYCTKSVADEMIRQGTKGSIIQVTSIEAWRAAP
;
A
#
# COMPACT_ATOMS: atom_id res chain seq x y z
N MET A 1 12.44 20.28 -2.49
CA MET A 1 12.94 19.56 -3.69
C MET A 1 12.24 20.13 -4.89
N ASP A 2 12.94 20.30 -6.01
CA ASP A 2 12.29 20.67 -7.27
C ASP A 2 11.45 19.49 -7.77
N ARG A 3 10.13 19.67 -7.84
CA ARG A 3 9.16 18.66 -8.29
C ARG A 3 9.45 18.19 -9.73
N SER A 4 10.03 19.06 -10.56
CA SER A 4 10.31 18.74 -11.97
C SER A 4 11.35 17.62 -12.15
N LEU A 5 12.21 17.37 -11.15
CA LEU A 5 13.23 16.34 -11.21
C LEU A 5 12.68 14.92 -10.99
N ALA A 6 11.47 14.78 -10.42
CA ALA A 6 10.85 13.50 -10.10
C ALA A 6 9.31 13.57 -10.17
N SER A 7 8.78 14.24 -11.20
CA SER A 7 7.33 14.40 -11.34
C SER A 7 6.61 13.05 -11.45
N LEU A 8 5.49 12.94 -10.73
CA LEU A 8 4.54 11.83 -10.76
C LEU A 8 3.18 12.28 -11.30
N ASP A 9 3.12 13.39 -12.03
CA ASP A 9 1.88 13.93 -12.57
C ASP A 9 1.11 12.89 -13.39
N GLY A 10 -0.15 12.69 -13.03
CA GLY A 10 -1.05 11.75 -13.70
C GLY A 10 -0.79 10.27 -13.38
N LYS A 11 0.21 9.95 -12.55
CA LYS A 11 0.48 8.57 -12.11
C LYS A 11 -0.52 8.12 -11.06
N ALA A 12 -0.93 6.85 -11.11
CA ALA A 12 -1.80 6.23 -10.12
C ALA A 12 -0.97 5.37 -9.14
N ALA A 13 -1.10 5.66 -7.85
CA ALA A 13 -0.36 4.99 -6.79
C ALA A 13 -1.29 4.35 -5.76
N ILE A 14 -1.08 3.07 -5.47
CA ILE A 14 -1.69 2.37 -4.34
C ILE A 14 -0.70 2.33 -3.18
N VAL A 15 -1.10 2.80 -2.00
CA VAL A 15 -0.31 2.67 -0.78
C VAL A 15 -1.13 1.91 0.26
N THR A 16 -0.65 0.74 0.69
CA THR A 16 -1.34 -0.06 1.70
C THR A 16 -1.03 0.45 3.11
N GLY A 17 -2.01 0.44 4.01
CA GLY A 17 -1.84 0.93 5.39
C GLY A 17 -1.63 2.45 5.42
N SER A 18 -2.26 3.17 4.49
CA SER A 18 -2.05 4.61 4.26
C SER A 18 -2.99 5.50 5.04
N ALA A 19 -3.83 4.98 5.94
CA ALA A 19 -4.63 5.82 6.82
C ALA A 19 -3.78 6.49 7.92
N GLY A 20 -2.59 5.97 8.24
CA GLY A 20 -1.72 6.54 9.27
C GLY A 20 -0.24 6.19 9.14
N GLY A 21 0.56 6.66 10.09
CA GLY A 21 1.97 6.32 10.24
C GLY A 21 2.82 6.54 8.98
N ILE A 22 3.72 5.59 8.69
CA ILE A 22 4.61 5.62 7.53
C ILE A 22 3.81 5.63 6.22
N GLY A 23 2.74 4.83 6.12
CA GLY A 23 1.93 4.74 4.92
C GLY A 23 1.28 6.07 4.54
N LYS A 24 0.72 6.80 5.52
CA LYS A 24 0.18 8.15 5.29
C LYS A 24 1.27 9.12 4.84
N GLY A 25 2.44 9.09 5.48
CA GLY A 25 3.58 9.91 5.08
C GLY A 25 4.03 9.64 3.65
N ILE A 26 4.09 8.37 3.24
CA ILE A 26 4.39 7.98 1.86
C ILE A 26 3.32 8.51 0.89
N ALA A 27 2.03 8.33 1.22
CA ALA A 27 0.93 8.77 0.35
C ALA A 27 0.95 10.30 0.14
N LEU A 28 1.12 11.08 1.21
CA LEU A 28 1.27 12.54 1.12
C LEU A 28 2.53 12.94 0.34
N GLY A 29 3.64 12.22 0.52
CA GLY A 29 4.86 12.43 -0.25
C GLY A 29 4.65 12.24 -1.75
N LEU A 30 4.03 11.14 -2.17
CA LEU A 30 3.71 10.88 -3.57
C LEU A 30 2.73 11.93 -4.14
N ALA A 31 1.73 12.33 -3.37
CA ALA A 31 0.77 13.38 -3.73
C ALA A 31 1.45 14.73 -3.97
N ALA A 32 2.44 15.10 -3.14
CA ALA A 32 3.20 16.35 -3.31
C ALA A 32 3.94 16.43 -4.65
N PHE A 33 4.29 15.27 -5.23
CA PHE A 33 4.91 15.14 -6.55
C PHE A 33 3.91 14.89 -7.68
N GLY A 34 2.61 14.89 -7.42
CA GLY A 34 1.55 14.90 -8.44
C GLY A 34 0.84 13.56 -8.70
N ALA A 35 1.16 12.51 -7.93
CA ALA A 35 0.47 11.24 -8.08
C ALA A 35 -0.98 11.34 -7.60
N ASN A 36 -1.89 10.63 -8.28
CA ASN A 36 -3.21 10.28 -7.77
C ASN A 36 -3.10 9.06 -6.86
N LEU A 37 -3.81 9.06 -5.73
CA LEU A 37 -3.61 8.06 -4.68
C LEU A 37 -4.84 7.20 -4.44
N VAL A 38 -4.61 5.90 -4.21
CA VAL A 38 -5.53 5.00 -3.53
C VAL A 38 -5.10 4.86 -2.09
N ILE A 39 -5.99 5.23 -1.16
CA ILE A 39 -5.77 5.13 0.28
C ILE A 39 -6.38 3.81 0.76
N ALA A 40 -5.58 2.75 0.71
CA ALA A 40 -5.99 1.40 1.07
C ALA A 40 -5.66 1.11 2.54
N ASP A 41 -6.69 1.04 3.38
CA ASP A 41 -6.54 0.72 4.80
C ASP A 41 -7.76 -0.04 5.32
N LYS A 42 -7.60 -0.84 6.38
CA LYS A 42 -8.73 -1.52 7.03
C LYS A 42 -9.65 -0.55 7.78
N ASP A 43 -9.12 0.61 8.18
CA ASP A 43 -9.91 1.69 8.78
C ASP A 43 -10.38 2.66 7.70
N GLY A 44 -11.63 2.48 7.27
CA GLY A 44 -12.23 3.28 6.21
C GLY A 44 -12.43 4.76 6.55
N ASP A 45 -12.66 5.11 7.81
CA ASP A 45 -12.93 6.49 8.19
C ASP A 45 -11.63 7.29 8.27
N THR A 46 -10.57 6.69 8.83
CA THR A 46 -9.24 7.30 8.79
C THR A 46 -8.69 7.37 7.35
N ALA A 47 -9.00 6.38 6.50
CA ALA A 47 -8.65 6.43 5.08
C ALA A 47 -9.31 7.62 4.35
N LYS A 48 -10.60 7.90 4.62
CA LYS A 48 -11.30 9.08 4.07
C LYS A 48 -10.65 10.39 4.54
N ALA A 49 -10.27 10.49 5.81
CA ALA A 49 -9.60 11.68 6.33
C ALA A 49 -8.27 11.96 5.60
N THR A 50 -7.45 10.93 5.39
CA THR A 50 -6.21 11.05 4.62
C THR A 50 -6.49 11.39 3.14
N ALA A 51 -7.54 10.83 2.55
CA ALA A 51 -7.94 11.18 1.18
C ALA A 51 -8.28 12.67 1.05
N SER A 52 -9.03 13.25 2.00
CA SER A 52 -9.34 14.69 2.00
C SER A 52 -8.10 15.57 2.10
N GLU A 53 -7.10 15.17 2.90
CA GLU A 53 -5.81 15.88 2.96
C GLU A 53 -5.08 15.85 1.61
N ILE A 54 -5.10 14.71 0.92
CA ILE A 54 -4.45 14.54 -0.40
C ILE A 54 -5.20 15.33 -1.48
N GLU A 55 -6.53 15.34 -1.46
CA GLU A 55 -7.33 16.14 -2.39
C GLU A 55 -7.05 17.64 -2.23
N ALA A 56 -6.83 18.11 -1.00
CA ALA A 56 -6.44 19.49 -0.74
C ALA A 56 -5.07 19.87 -1.34
N MET A 57 -4.25 18.87 -1.72
CA MET A 57 -2.98 19.07 -2.42
C MET A 57 -3.14 19.17 -3.95
N GLY A 58 -4.36 19.05 -4.46
CA GLY A 58 -4.69 19.23 -5.88
C GLY A 58 -4.54 17.97 -6.75
N VAL A 59 -4.46 16.80 -6.15
CA VAL A 59 -4.46 15.50 -6.84
C VAL A 59 -5.70 14.69 -6.47
N GLN A 60 -6.00 13.62 -7.19
CA GLN A 60 -7.16 12.78 -6.89
C GLN A 60 -6.83 11.75 -5.81
N ALA A 61 -7.77 11.50 -4.91
CA ALA A 61 -7.68 10.42 -3.92
C ALA A 61 -8.87 9.46 -4.04
N LEU A 62 -8.64 8.18 -3.77
CA LEU A 62 -9.66 7.13 -3.69
C LEU A 62 -9.48 6.36 -2.38
N PRO A 63 -10.26 6.68 -1.33
CA PRO A 63 -10.22 5.92 -0.09
C PRO A 63 -10.94 4.57 -0.26
N LEU A 64 -10.25 3.47 0.08
CA LEU A 64 -10.81 2.12 0.03
C LEU A 64 -10.57 1.41 1.36
N THR A 65 -11.65 0.90 1.94
CA THR A 65 -11.57 -0.02 3.08
C THR A 65 -11.06 -1.37 2.57
N THR A 66 -9.84 -1.75 2.91
CA THR A 66 -9.18 -2.95 2.39
C THR A 66 -8.33 -3.62 3.46
N ASP A 67 -8.70 -4.86 3.80
CA ASP A 67 -7.81 -5.78 4.51
C ASP A 67 -6.95 -6.54 3.49
N VAL A 68 -5.68 -6.15 3.39
CA VAL A 68 -4.73 -6.77 2.45
C VAL A 68 -4.39 -8.23 2.76
N ARG A 69 -4.83 -8.74 3.91
CA ARG A 69 -4.75 -10.17 4.23
C ARG A 69 -5.79 -11.00 3.49
N GLU A 70 -6.82 -10.36 2.93
CA GLU A 70 -7.91 -10.99 2.20
C GLU A 70 -7.73 -10.78 0.70
N PHE A 71 -7.40 -11.84 -0.04
CA PHE A 71 -7.06 -11.71 -1.46
C PHE A 71 -8.21 -11.15 -2.31
N ASP A 72 -9.46 -11.47 -1.96
CA ASP A 72 -10.63 -10.93 -2.66
C ASP A 72 -10.77 -9.42 -2.48
N GLN A 73 -10.44 -8.88 -1.30
CA GLN A 73 -10.43 -7.43 -1.08
C GLN A 73 -9.29 -6.76 -1.83
N VAL A 74 -8.12 -7.39 -1.92
CA VAL A 74 -7.00 -6.90 -2.73
C VAL A 74 -7.36 -6.84 -4.22
N LYS A 75 -8.04 -7.86 -4.75
CA LYS A 75 -8.54 -7.85 -6.13
C LYS A 75 -9.55 -6.72 -6.35
N ALA A 76 -10.49 -6.53 -5.43
CA ALA A 76 -11.47 -5.46 -5.50
C ALA A 76 -10.81 -4.06 -5.45
N MET A 77 -9.79 -3.88 -4.60
CA MET A 77 -8.98 -2.66 -4.54
C MET A 77 -8.29 -2.38 -5.87
N THR A 78 -7.62 -3.39 -6.46
CA THR A 78 -6.97 -3.24 -7.77
C THR A 78 -8.00 -2.88 -8.83
N GLN A 79 -9.13 -3.58 -8.91
CA GLN A 79 -10.18 -3.29 -9.88
C GLN A 79 -10.73 -1.86 -9.75
N ALA A 80 -11.06 -1.42 -8.54
CA ALA A 80 -11.53 -0.06 -8.29
C ALA A 80 -10.49 1.00 -8.70
N THR A 81 -9.20 0.67 -8.57
CA THR A 81 -8.11 1.54 -9.04
C THR A 81 -8.12 1.67 -10.56
N LEU A 82 -8.30 0.56 -11.27
CA LEU A 82 -8.41 0.55 -12.74
C LEU A 82 -9.63 1.30 -13.22
N ASP A 83 -10.77 1.10 -12.57
CA ASP A 83 -12.00 1.80 -12.93
C ASP A 83 -11.87 3.31 -12.73
N ARG A 84 -11.13 3.73 -11.70
CA ARG A 84 -11.00 5.15 -11.34
C ARG A 84 -9.89 5.90 -12.08
N PHE A 85 -8.77 5.25 -12.35
CA PHE A 85 -7.56 5.88 -12.89
C PHE A 85 -7.06 5.24 -14.19
N GLY A 86 -7.66 4.15 -14.65
CA GLY A 86 -7.30 3.43 -15.88
C GLY A 86 -6.10 2.49 -15.74
N GLY A 87 -5.36 2.54 -14.63
CA GLY A 87 -4.14 1.77 -14.44
C GLY A 87 -3.56 1.92 -13.04
N VAL A 88 -2.49 1.17 -12.76
CA VAL A 88 -1.66 1.30 -11.57
C VAL A 88 -0.21 1.47 -12.01
N ASP A 89 0.41 2.59 -11.65
CA ASP A 89 1.82 2.85 -11.95
C ASP A 89 2.73 2.50 -10.77
N ILE A 90 2.24 2.68 -9.53
CA ILE A 90 3.01 2.52 -8.31
C ILE A 90 2.22 1.69 -7.31
N LEU A 91 2.83 0.64 -6.78
CA LEU A 91 2.34 -0.07 -5.60
C LEU A 91 3.36 0.09 -4.48
N VAL A 92 2.93 0.58 -3.32
CA VAL A 92 3.71 0.54 -2.09
C VAL A 92 3.02 -0.41 -1.11
N ASN A 93 3.65 -1.57 -0.93
CA ASN A 93 3.29 -2.49 0.14
C ASN A 93 3.93 -2.00 1.44
N ASN A 94 3.12 -1.33 2.26
CA ASN A 94 3.56 -0.77 3.54
C ASN A 94 2.93 -1.47 4.76
N VAL A 95 1.79 -2.15 4.59
CA VAL A 95 1.19 -2.91 5.70
C VAL A 95 2.17 -3.96 6.23
N GLY A 96 2.39 -3.90 7.54
CA GLY A 96 3.16 -4.86 8.31
C GLY A 96 2.82 -4.73 9.78
N GLY A 97 3.21 -5.71 10.58
CA GLY A 97 2.94 -5.70 12.01
C GLY A 97 3.67 -6.79 12.75
N THR A 98 3.91 -6.54 14.03
CA THR A 98 4.52 -7.49 14.96
C THR A 98 3.81 -7.42 16.31
N PHE A 99 4.05 -8.40 17.16
CA PHE A 99 3.65 -8.39 18.56
C PHE A 99 4.77 -9.02 19.39
N ARG A 100 4.84 -8.65 20.66
CA ARG A 100 5.86 -9.16 21.57
C ARG A 100 5.44 -10.52 22.12
N GLU A 101 6.26 -11.53 21.89
CA GLU A 101 6.14 -12.87 22.46
C GLU A 101 7.51 -13.55 22.44
N ASP A 102 7.83 -14.35 23.45
CA ASP A 102 9.04 -15.16 23.42
C ASP A 102 8.88 -16.26 22.38
N PHE A 103 9.91 -16.49 21.55
CA PHE A 103 9.80 -17.45 20.45
C PHE A 103 9.33 -18.85 20.87
N VAL A 104 9.76 -19.33 22.04
CA VAL A 104 9.37 -20.64 22.59
C VAL A 104 7.89 -20.73 22.99
N ASN A 105 7.24 -19.59 23.19
CA ASN A 105 5.81 -19.49 23.54
C ASN A 105 4.94 -19.14 22.32
N LEU A 106 5.55 -18.84 21.18
CA LEU A 106 4.83 -18.45 19.98
C LEU A 106 3.98 -19.61 19.47
N SER A 107 2.65 -19.46 19.58
CA SER A 107 1.72 -20.43 19.01
C SER A 107 1.76 -20.43 17.47
N GLU A 108 1.41 -21.55 16.86
CA GLU A 108 1.25 -21.67 15.39
C GLU A 108 0.30 -20.61 14.84
N ARG A 109 -0.81 -20.34 15.53
CA ARG A 109 -1.75 -19.27 15.14
C ARG A 109 -1.10 -17.88 15.15
N GLY A 110 -0.24 -17.61 16.12
CA GLY A 110 0.51 -16.37 16.20
C GLY A 110 1.51 -16.24 15.05
N TRP A 111 2.24 -17.32 14.76
CA TRP A 111 3.12 -17.41 13.60
C TRP A 111 2.36 -17.17 12.28
N ASP A 112 1.24 -17.87 12.08
CA ASP A 112 0.39 -17.72 10.90
C ASP A 112 -0.14 -16.30 10.75
N ALA A 113 -0.46 -15.63 11.85
CA ALA A 113 -0.86 -14.23 11.82
C ALA A 113 0.27 -13.32 11.31
N LEU A 114 1.51 -13.54 11.76
CA LEU A 114 2.70 -12.79 11.28
C LEU A 114 2.97 -13.07 9.79
N ILE A 115 2.91 -14.33 9.36
CA ILE A 115 3.06 -14.70 7.95
C ILE A 115 1.96 -14.06 7.10
N ARG A 116 0.71 -14.08 7.58
CA ARG A 116 -0.43 -13.54 6.86
C ARG A 116 -0.34 -12.03 6.68
N ILE A 117 0.07 -11.27 7.72
CA ILE A 117 0.16 -9.81 7.64
C ILE A 117 1.45 -9.30 6.96
N ASN A 118 2.59 -9.99 7.10
CA ASN A 118 3.88 -9.47 6.61
C ASN A 118 4.34 -10.09 5.27
N LEU A 119 3.87 -11.29 4.92
CA LEU A 119 4.31 -12.00 3.71
C LEU A 119 3.17 -12.27 2.72
N LYS A 120 2.05 -12.82 3.19
CA LYS A 120 0.93 -13.13 2.28
C LYS A 120 0.29 -11.87 1.72
N SER A 121 0.13 -10.83 2.53
CA SER A 121 -0.38 -9.52 2.09
C SER A 121 0.44 -8.94 0.94
N VAL A 122 1.77 -8.95 1.07
CA VAL A 122 2.72 -8.53 0.04
C VAL A 122 2.52 -9.33 -1.24
N PHE A 123 2.47 -10.66 -1.12
CA PHE A 123 2.23 -11.54 -2.26
C PHE A 123 0.89 -11.23 -2.96
N TYR A 124 -0.18 -11.04 -2.19
CA TYR A 124 -1.52 -10.74 -2.73
C TYR A 124 -1.54 -9.42 -3.51
N CYS A 125 -1.05 -8.34 -2.91
CA CYS A 125 -1.00 -7.03 -3.54
C CYS A 125 -0.09 -7.04 -4.77
N THR A 126 1.13 -7.60 -4.65
CA THR A 126 2.07 -7.69 -5.77
C THR A 126 1.53 -8.55 -6.90
N LYS A 127 0.93 -9.72 -6.62
CA LYS A 127 0.33 -10.57 -7.65
C LYS A 127 -0.78 -9.82 -8.39
N SER A 128 -1.70 -9.18 -7.66
CA SER A 128 -2.84 -8.51 -8.27
C SER A 128 -2.43 -7.32 -9.14
N VAL A 129 -1.49 -6.49 -8.67
CA VAL A 129 -1.05 -5.31 -9.41
C VAL A 129 -0.09 -5.67 -10.55
N ALA A 130 0.83 -6.62 -10.34
CA ALA A 130 1.78 -7.01 -11.37
C ALA A 130 1.10 -7.67 -12.57
N ASP A 131 0.10 -8.52 -12.33
CA ASP A 131 -0.69 -9.14 -13.40
C ASP A 131 -1.31 -8.08 -14.32
N GLU A 132 -1.86 -7.03 -13.72
CA GLU A 132 -2.46 -5.93 -14.45
C GLU A 132 -1.44 -5.04 -15.16
N MET A 133 -0.33 -4.70 -14.49
CA MET A 133 0.77 -3.96 -15.12
C MET A 133 1.30 -4.71 -16.37
N ILE A 134 1.46 -6.04 -16.28
CA ILE A 134 1.88 -6.87 -17.41
C ILE A 134 0.82 -6.85 -18.51
N ARG A 135 -0.45 -7.05 -18.15
CA ARG A 135 -1.57 -7.09 -19.11
C ARG A 135 -1.72 -5.79 -19.90
N GLN A 136 -1.51 -4.64 -19.24
CA GLN A 136 -1.57 -3.32 -19.88
C GLN A 136 -0.25 -2.90 -20.56
N GLY A 137 0.86 -3.61 -20.31
CA GLY A 137 2.19 -3.15 -20.72
C GLY A 137 2.65 -1.90 -19.97
N THR A 138 2.11 -1.66 -18.78
CA THR A 138 2.40 -0.48 -17.95
C THR A 138 3.79 -0.61 -17.32
N LYS A 139 4.63 0.40 -17.56
CA LYS A 139 5.90 0.54 -16.84
C LYS A 139 5.63 1.22 -15.51
N GLY A 140 5.98 0.54 -14.42
CA GLY A 140 5.68 1.00 -13.06
C GLY A 140 6.74 0.60 -12.05
N SER A 141 6.41 0.74 -10.77
CA SER A 141 7.27 0.36 -9.64
C SER A 141 6.45 -0.31 -8.55
N ILE A 142 6.96 -1.43 -8.04
CA ILE A 142 6.42 -2.12 -6.87
C ILE A 142 7.47 -2.01 -5.76
N ILE A 143 7.10 -1.35 -4.67
CA ILE A 143 7.97 -1.01 -3.55
C ILE A 143 7.51 -1.80 -2.32
N GLN A 144 8.46 -2.46 -1.65
CA GLN A 144 8.23 -3.22 -0.43
C GLN A 144 8.85 -2.47 0.75
N VAL A 145 8.02 -2.02 1.68
CA VAL A 145 8.52 -1.46 2.95
C VAL A 145 8.73 -2.64 3.90
N THR A 146 9.98 -2.90 4.27
CA THR A 146 10.34 -3.98 5.19
C THR A 146 10.78 -3.41 6.53
N SER A 147 11.86 -3.93 7.11
CA SER A 147 12.45 -3.46 8.36
C SER A 147 13.96 -3.71 8.29
N ILE A 148 14.71 -3.00 9.13
CA ILE A 148 16.11 -3.35 9.40
C ILE A 148 16.25 -4.80 9.89
N GLU A 149 15.17 -5.37 10.45
CA GLU A 149 15.08 -6.76 10.89
C GLU A 149 15.17 -7.77 9.75
N ALA A 150 14.97 -7.35 8.50
CA ALA A 150 15.23 -8.19 7.33
C ALA A 150 16.73 -8.51 7.18
N TRP A 151 17.62 -7.70 7.77
CA TRP A 151 19.07 -7.85 7.69
C TRP A 151 19.71 -8.36 8.98
N ARG A 152 19.01 -8.25 10.11
CA ARG A 152 19.51 -8.70 11.42
C ARG A 152 18.36 -9.13 12.31
N ALA A 153 18.52 -10.23 13.03
CA ALA A 153 17.59 -10.58 14.07
C ALA A 153 17.65 -9.56 15.22
N ALA A 154 16.50 -9.23 15.79
CA ALA A 154 16.37 -8.51 17.05
C ALA A 154 15.53 -9.36 18.01
N PRO A 155 15.76 -9.25 19.33
CA PRO A 155 14.71 -9.56 20.29
C PRO A 155 13.60 -8.49 20.25
#